data_AF-A0A8D0E3E9-F1
#
_entry.id   AF-A0A8D0E3E9-F1
#
_cell.length_a   1.000
_cell.length_b   1.000
_cell.length_c   1.000
_cell.angle_alpha   90.00
_cell.angle_beta   90.00
_cell.angle_gamma   90.00
#
_symmetry.space_group_name_H-M   'P 1'
#
loop_
_entity.id
_entity.type
_entity.pdbx_description
1 polymer ?
#
loop_
_entity_poly.entity_id
_entity_poly.type
_entity_poly.pdbx_seq_one_letter_code
_entity_poly.pdbx_strand_id
1 'polypeptide(L)'
;MKWAGLLQGTFDLLFAQGWDSLVFLCSPISAPPSLLFQAATLGGYGTLMGPCAQMTMRGGGGNPFGNSATSKESQGRCQSRTAAVFSGILAAAERPQLMGQTPCWQHTAQGAQKARKLPSSRGRAPSLALPSCGARGTMAAGPPALLLLLLLFLPPSCLALATPAAATPACKIRITAKGLELVKQEGLRFVEQELENITIADLHGKEGRFHYNISNVKVTSLQLARPDLYFQPERHLAFNINNGSISLRFRRQILYWFFYDIGSINTSAEGVHIHTAVELSKARGGRLRISNVTCKASIARMQAGFSGTLRKVYEFLGAFMTTGMRFLLNQQICPALRHAGLVLLNSLLDTVPVRNPVDEHIGIDYSLLDDPIMTPDAMDLHFMGKFFSLQSENETLPNQAVEPLLKETERMVYMAVSEYFFDSALYAYYQAGVLSMEISGEKVPKDLEVLLRATFFGSIVMMNPSVVDAPLKLRLQVTGPPRCLIKASGMSVSVTSVLDIFLAPLEQPLVQLSSMTMLIPLQGPLKTLLQLTVMPIINERTKKGVEIPLPEGMDFVREVVTNHMGYLTVGADLHFSKGLREVIEKYRLASGLAPTPVTA
;
A
#
# COMPACT_ATOMS: atom_id res chain seq x y z
N MET A 1 -6.14 3.62 -6.95
CA MET A 1 -5.60 2.91 -8.14
C MET A 1 -6.58 3.02 -9.30
N LYS A 2 -6.14 3.40 -10.51
CA LYS A 2 -6.99 3.40 -11.73
C LYS A 2 -6.86 2.05 -12.45
N TRP A 3 -7.89 1.21 -12.38
CA TRP A 3 -7.84 -0.19 -12.84
C TRP A 3 -7.78 -0.37 -14.37
N ALA A 4 -8.10 0.67 -15.13
CA ALA A 4 -8.24 0.63 -16.59
C ALA A 4 -7.02 0.01 -17.32
N GLY A 5 -5.78 0.29 -16.86
CA GLY A 5 -4.57 -0.23 -17.49
C GLY A 5 -4.40 -1.76 -17.40
N LEU A 6 -4.88 -2.40 -16.33
CA LEU A 6 -4.75 -3.86 -16.17
C LEU A 6 -5.80 -4.64 -16.96
N LEU A 7 -7.04 -4.17 -16.88
CA LEU A 7 -8.19 -4.87 -17.46
C LEU A 7 -8.23 -4.76 -18.98
N GLN A 8 -7.79 -3.62 -19.54
CA GLN A 8 -7.92 -3.37 -20.97
C GLN A 8 -7.03 -4.32 -21.80
N GLY A 9 -5.79 -4.59 -21.37
CA GLY A 9 -4.92 -5.58 -22.05
C GLY A 9 -5.28 -7.06 -21.79
N THR A 10 -6.02 -7.37 -20.72
CA THR A 10 -6.39 -8.75 -20.39
C THR A 10 -7.75 -9.17 -20.92
N PHE A 11 -8.71 -8.24 -21.06
CA PHE A 11 -9.97 -8.52 -21.76
C PHE A 11 -9.76 -8.79 -23.24
N ASP A 12 -8.84 -8.07 -23.90
CA ASP A 12 -8.45 -8.35 -25.29
C ASP A 12 -7.91 -9.78 -25.43
N LEU A 13 -7.09 -10.25 -24.48
CA LEU A 13 -6.57 -11.63 -24.45
C LEU A 13 -7.66 -12.69 -24.16
N LEU A 14 -8.57 -12.42 -23.21
CA LEU A 14 -9.69 -13.31 -22.89
C LEU A 14 -10.64 -13.49 -24.08
N PHE A 15 -10.92 -12.42 -24.81
CA PHE A 15 -11.72 -12.50 -26.04
C PHE A 15 -10.90 -12.99 -27.26
N ALA A 16 -9.58 -12.95 -27.23
CA ALA A 16 -8.73 -13.49 -28.30
C ALA A 16 -8.54 -15.02 -28.27
N GLN A 17 -8.94 -15.72 -27.19
CA GLN A 17 -8.86 -17.20 -27.12
C GLN A 17 -9.98 -17.92 -27.92
N GLY A 18 -10.10 -17.58 -29.21
CA GLY A 18 -10.54 -18.50 -30.25
C GLY A 18 -9.32 -18.78 -31.13
N TRP A 19 -9.05 -20.05 -31.44
CA TRP A 19 -7.79 -20.46 -32.09
C TRP A 19 -7.61 -19.83 -33.47
N ASP A 20 -6.68 -18.87 -33.59
CA ASP A 20 -5.81 -18.61 -34.75
C ASP A 20 -4.99 -17.32 -34.51
N SER A 21 -3.79 -17.41 -33.92
CA SER A 21 -2.76 -16.35 -33.97
C SER A 21 -1.40 -16.82 -33.46
N LEU A 22 -0.34 -16.57 -34.24
CA LEU A 22 1.05 -16.70 -33.76
C LEU A 22 1.36 -15.61 -32.73
N VAL A 23 1.88 -16.01 -31.57
CA VAL A 23 2.43 -15.08 -30.58
C VAL A 23 3.89 -14.78 -30.91
N PHE A 24 4.17 -13.56 -31.40
CA PHE A 24 5.52 -13.06 -31.54
C PHE A 24 6.02 -12.47 -30.22
N LEU A 25 6.95 -13.17 -29.56
CA LEU A 25 7.67 -12.66 -28.39
C LEU A 25 8.99 -11.99 -28.83
N CYS A 26 9.01 -10.65 -28.85
CA CYS A 26 10.26 -9.89 -29.01
C CYS A 26 10.86 -9.58 -27.62
N SER A 27 11.82 -10.41 -27.19
CA SER A 27 12.73 -10.06 -26.08
C SER A 27 13.90 -9.20 -26.58
N PRO A 28 14.31 -8.15 -25.85
CA PRO A 28 15.40 -7.26 -26.26
C PRO A 28 16.77 -7.80 -25.82
N ILE A 29 17.21 -8.96 -26.35
CA ILE A 29 18.56 -9.48 -26.12
C ILE A 29 19.17 -9.99 -27.45
N SER A 30 20.32 -9.41 -27.79
CA SER A 30 21.26 -9.64 -28.90
C SER A 30 21.08 -10.82 -29.89
N ALA A 31 21.27 -10.47 -31.18
CA ALA A 31 21.49 -11.33 -32.37
C ALA A 31 20.23 -11.92 -33.05
N PRO A 32 20.22 -12.05 -34.41
CA PRO A 32 18.98 -12.25 -35.17
C PRO A 32 18.62 -13.73 -35.39
N PRO A 33 17.35 -14.13 -35.19
CA PRO A 33 16.83 -15.39 -35.70
C PRO A 33 16.36 -15.24 -37.15
N SER A 34 16.69 -16.21 -38.00
CA SER A 34 16.05 -16.39 -39.31
C SER A 34 14.69 -17.09 -39.15
N LEU A 35 13.66 -16.59 -39.84
CA LEU A 35 12.32 -17.18 -39.84
C LEU A 35 12.00 -17.80 -41.20
N LEU A 36 11.39 -18.98 -41.17
CA LEU A 36 10.96 -19.75 -42.34
C LEU A 36 9.46 -20.02 -42.16
N PHE A 37 8.64 -19.55 -43.09
CA PHE A 37 7.17 -19.70 -43.04
C PHE A 37 6.67 -20.58 -44.18
N GLN A 38 5.59 -21.32 -43.92
CA GLN A 38 4.88 -22.13 -44.89
C GLN A 38 3.41 -21.66 -44.91
N ALA A 39 2.98 -21.04 -46.01
CA ALA A 39 1.63 -20.49 -46.14
C ALA A 39 0.63 -21.56 -46.60
N ALA A 40 -0.23 -22.00 -45.68
CA ALA A 40 -1.33 -22.91 -46.01
C ALA A 40 -2.50 -22.15 -46.64
N THR A 41 -2.38 -21.80 -47.93
CA THR A 41 -3.52 -21.58 -48.86
C THR A 41 -3.09 -21.44 -50.32
N LEU A 42 -1.87 -20.96 -50.60
CA LEU A 42 -1.28 -20.93 -51.95
C LEU A 42 0.18 -21.37 -51.88
N GLY A 43 0.48 -22.54 -52.42
CA GLY A 43 1.79 -23.19 -52.25
C GLY A 43 2.95 -22.48 -52.94
N GLY A 44 3.77 -21.77 -52.16
CA GLY A 44 5.02 -21.17 -52.60
C GLY A 44 5.91 -20.80 -51.41
N TYR A 45 7.22 -20.99 -51.56
CA TYR A 45 8.23 -20.62 -50.56
C TYR A 45 8.90 -19.29 -50.94
N GLY A 46 9.19 -18.44 -49.95
CA GLY A 46 9.93 -17.20 -50.13
C GLY A 46 10.67 -16.79 -48.84
N THR A 47 11.83 -16.16 -48.99
CA THR A 47 12.73 -15.80 -47.89
C THR A 47 12.91 -14.29 -47.82
N LEU A 48 12.83 -13.70 -46.62
CA LEU A 48 13.04 -12.28 -46.37
C LEU A 48 14.34 -12.03 -45.57
N MET A 49 15.09 -10.99 -45.96
CA MET A 49 16.18 -10.42 -45.16
C MET A 49 16.21 -8.90 -45.32
N GLY A 50 16.32 -8.16 -44.20
CA GLY A 50 16.53 -6.71 -44.19
C GLY A 50 16.07 -6.05 -42.87
N PRO A 51 16.81 -5.06 -42.32
CA PRO A 51 16.40 -4.35 -41.10
C PRO A 51 15.27 -3.33 -41.37
N CYS A 52 14.53 -2.98 -40.31
CA CYS A 52 13.32 -2.15 -40.36
C CYS A 52 13.55 -0.70 -40.83
N ALA A 53 13.56 -0.44 -42.14
CA ALA A 53 13.21 0.88 -42.70
C ALA A 53 12.94 0.88 -44.23
N GLN A 54 12.39 -0.18 -44.84
CA GLN A 54 11.75 -0.14 -46.18
C GLN A 54 11.10 -1.50 -46.49
N MET A 55 9.83 -1.51 -46.89
CA MET A 55 9.15 -2.69 -47.43
C MET A 55 8.75 -2.42 -48.89
N THR A 56 9.31 -3.20 -49.82
CA THR A 56 8.88 -3.26 -51.22
C THR A 56 8.52 -4.70 -51.56
N MET A 57 7.21 -4.96 -51.71
CA MET A 57 6.70 -6.23 -52.22
C MET A 57 6.99 -6.35 -53.71
N ARG A 58 7.66 -7.41 -54.15
CA ARG A 58 7.94 -7.69 -55.56
C ARG A 58 7.21 -8.96 -55.99
N GLY A 59 5.98 -8.80 -56.51
CA GLY A 59 5.21 -9.90 -57.09
C GLY A 59 5.81 -10.36 -58.42
N GLY A 60 5.88 -11.67 -58.64
CA GLY A 60 6.36 -12.24 -59.90
C GLY A 60 5.26 -12.39 -60.95
N GLY A 61 5.42 -11.70 -62.09
CA GLY A 61 4.73 -11.95 -63.37
C GLY A 61 3.25 -11.56 -63.45
N GLY A 62 2.87 -10.65 -64.38
CA GLY A 62 1.42 -10.52 -64.69
C GLY A 62 0.83 -9.34 -65.48
N ASN A 63 1.53 -8.22 -65.71
CA ASN A 63 1.04 -7.11 -66.58
C ASN A 63 -0.24 -6.34 -66.11
N PRO A 64 -0.59 -5.14 -66.67
CA PRO A 64 -0.61 -3.93 -65.82
C PRO A 64 -1.87 -3.02 -65.87
N PHE A 65 -1.78 -1.88 -65.14
CA PHE A 65 -2.71 -0.73 -64.98
C PHE A 65 -3.84 -0.87 -63.92
N GLY A 66 -4.15 0.16 -63.11
CA GLY A 66 -3.46 1.45 -62.97
C GLY A 66 -4.00 2.43 -61.89
N ASN A 67 -3.12 3.35 -61.48
CA ASN A 67 -3.28 4.70 -60.91
C ASN A 67 -4.17 5.04 -59.67
N SER A 68 -3.61 5.99 -58.90
CA SER A 68 -4.16 6.84 -57.82
C SER A 68 -4.30 6.20 -56.42
N ALA A 69 -4.01 6.90 -55.30
CA ALA A 69 -3.62 8.31 -55.10
C ALA A 69 -2.52 8.49 -54.02
N THR A 70 -1.90 9.67 -53.98
CA THR A 70 -0.70 9.99 -53.18
C THR A 70 -0.91 11.01 -52.05
N SER A 71 -0.21 10.79 -50.93
CA SER A 71 0.35 11.78 -49.99
C SER A 71 -0.58 12.74 -49.19
N LYS A 72 -0.29 12.91 -47.89
CA LYS A 72 0.55 14.03 -47.43
C LYS A 72 1.10 13.85 -46.01
N GLU A 73 2.23 14.50 -45.76
CA GLU A 73 3.09 14.42 -44.57
C GLU A 73 3.32 15.84 -44.03
N SER A 74 3.31 16.04 -42.70
CA SER A 74 4.02 17.13 -41.99
C SER A 74 3.78 17.08 -40.47
N GLN A 75 4.67 17.55 -39.58
CA GLN A 75 6.14 17.49 -39.55
C GLN A 75 6.66 17.91 -38.16
N GLY A 76 7.77 17.31 -37.71
CA GLY A 76 8.72 17.93 -36.76
C GLY A 76 8.45 17.75 -35.25
N ARG A 77 9.46 17.89 -34.38
CA ARG A 77 10.91 18.05 -34.60
C ARG A 77 11.65 17.80 -33.26
N CYS A 78 12.57 16.83 -33.20
CA CYS A 78 13.59 16.79 -32.15
C CYS A 78 14.91 17.36 -32.69
N GLN A 79 15.51 18.31 -31.97
CA GLN A 79 16.84 18.86 -32.28
C GLN A 79 17.93 18.24 -31.39
N SER A 80 19.13 18.15 -31.96
CA SER A 80 20.35 17.58 -31.36
C SER A 80 21.30 18.67 -30.85
N ARG A 81 22.20 18.31 -29.91
CA ARG A 81 23.53 18.90 -29.62
C ARG A 81 24.16 18.15 -28.41
N THR A 82 25.47 17.82 -28.29
CA THR A 82 26.61 17.90 -29.24
C THR A 82 27.81 17.01 -28.81
N ALA A 83 28.54 16.46 -29.82
CA ALA A 83 30.02 16.35 -29.98
C ALA A 83 31.00 15.55 -29.07
N ALA A 84 32.08 15.11 -29.76
CA ALA A 84 33.43 14.65 -29.36
C ALA A 84 33.57 13.27 -28.68
N VAL A 85 34.23 12.21 -29.20
CA VAL A 85 35.46 11.98 -30.03
C VAL A 85 36.77 11.89 -29.22
N PHE A 86 37.39 10.69 -29.27
CA PHE A 86 38.82 10.27 -29.20
C PHE A 86 38.87 8.87 -28.53
N SER A 87 39.73 7.88 -28.84
CA SER A 87 40.41 7.37 -30.04
C SER A 87 41.39 6.27 -29.58
N GLY A 88 41.45 5.13 -30.28
CA GLY A 88 42.58 4.18 -30.27
C GLY A 88 42.63 3.08 -29.19
N ILE A 89 43.34 1.95 -29.39
CA ILE A 89 43.80 1.28 -30.64
C ILE A 89 44.29 -0.17 -30.31
N LEU A 90 44.03 -1.12 -31.22
CA LEU A 90 44.61 -2.47 -31.46
C LEU A 90 44.83 -3.56 -30.38
N ALA A 91 44.67 -4.79 -30.91
CA ALA A 91 45.39 -6.05 -30.65
C ALA A 91 45.14 -6.83 -29.34
N ALA A 92 45.29 -8.16 -29.28
CA ALA A 92 45.03 -9.30 -30.18
C ALA A 92 45.73 -10.53 -29.57
N ALA A 93 44.99 -11.66 -29.53
CA ALA A 93 45.49 -13.04 -29.57
C ALA A 93 46.18 -13.72 -28.33
N GLU A 94 45.99 -15.04 -28.34
CA GLU A 94 46.71 -16.15 -27.68
C GLU A 94 46.45 -16.58 -26.21
N ARG A 95 45.97 -17.84 -26.12
CA ARG A 95 46.05 -18.82 -25.02
C ARG A 95 47.44 -19.53 -25.08
N PRO A 96 47.85 -20.53 -24.23
CA PRO A 96 47.06 -21.33 -23.26
C PRO A 96 47.73 -21.76 -21.93
N GLN A 97 46.91 -22.43 -21.07
CA GLN A 97 47.30 -23.46 -20.05
C GLN A 97 48.18 -22.99 -18.84
N LEU A 98 48.24 -23.66 -17.68
CA LEU A 98 47.77 -24.98 -17.20
C LEU A 98 47.59 -24.96 -15.65
N MET A 99 46.84 -25.93 -15.09
CA MET A 99 46.66 -26.23 -13.63
C MET A 99 45.87 -25.20 -12.78
N GLY A 100 45.11 -25.58 -11.74
CA GLY A 100 44.71 -26.93 -11.32
C GLY A 100 43.82 -26.95 -10.04
N GLN A 101 42.80 -27.81 -10.04
CA GLN A 101 42.15 -28.48 -8.90
C GLN A 101 41.53 -27.67 -7.72
N THR A 102 40.20 -27.83 -7.62
CA THR A 102 39.31 -27.86 -6.42
C THR A 102 39.76 -28.93 -5.37
N PRO A 103 39.19 -29.09 -4.12
CA PRO A 103 37.79 -28.81 -3.74
C PRO A 103 37.50 -28.41 -2.25
N CYS A 104 36.19 -28.46 -1.92
CA CYS A 104 35.53 -28.23 -0.62
C CYS A 104 36.02 -29.09 0.56
N TRP A 105 35.61 -28.71 1.79
CA TRP A 105 35.47 -29.61 2.95
C TRP A 105 34.20 -29.35 3.76
N GLN A 106 33.71 -30.40 4.43
CA GLN A 106 32.50 -30.47 5.26
C GLN A 106 32.85 -30.54 6.77
N HIS A 107 31.81 -30.49 7.63
CA HIS A 107 31.63 -31.01 9.02
C HIS A 107 32.86 -31.60 9.80
N THR A 108 32.95 -31.51 11.13
CA THR A 108 32.10 -32.26 12.12
C THR A 108 32.39 -31.80 13.58
N ALA A 109 31.62 -32.28 14.57
CA ALA A 109 31.62 -31.86 15.99
C ALA A 109 32.50 -32.72 16.95
N GLN A 110 32.73 -32.23 18.20
CA GLN A 110 32.72 -32.96 19.51
C GLN A 110 33.37 -32.15 20.67
N GLY A 111 33.08 -32.44 21.96
CA GLY A 111 34.08 -32.24 23.06
C GLY A 111 33.74 -31.58 24.43
N ALA A 112 32.86 -32.18 25.25
CA ALA A 112 32.87 -32.31 26.73
C ALA A 112 33.55 -31.34 27.77
N GLN A 113 32.78 -31.04 28.84
CA GLN A 113 33.11 -30.96 30.31
C GLN A 113 34.08 -29.93 30.94
N LYS A 114 33.55 -29.14 31.91
CA LYS A 114 33.97 -29.16 33.35
C LYS A 114 32.98 -28.42 34.28
N ALA A 115 32.97 -28.74 35.59
CA ALA A 115 32.01 -28.23 36.59
C ALA A 115 32.69 -27.61 37.83
N ARG A 116 32.01 -26.68 38.54
CA ARG A 116 32.17 -26.47 40.01
C ARG A 116 31.10 -25.59 40.71
N LYS A 117 30.44 -26.20 41.69
CA LYS A 117 29.99 -25.75 43.05
C LYS A 117 29.24 -24.44 43.30
N LEU A 118 28.14 -24.61 44.06
CA LEU A 118 27.34 -23.65 44.84
C LEU A 118 28.06 -23.15 46.13
N PRO A 119 27.53 -22.14 46.84
CA PRO A 119 26.76 -22.45 48.07
C PRO A 119 25.49 -21.61 48.32
N SER A 120 24.73 -21.97 49.36
CA SER A 120 23.37 -21.47 49.68
C SER A 120 23.30 -20.33 50.71
N SER A 121 22.16 -19.64 50.80
CA SER A 121 21.65 -19.08 52.08
C SER A 121 20.12 -19.12 52.17
N ARG A 122 19.57 -19.08 53.40
CA ARG A 122 18.13 -19.24 53.73
C ARG A 122 17.49 -17.91 54.17
N GLY A 123 16.17 -17.75 53.95
CA GLY A 123 15.30 -16.74 54.57
C GLY A 123 13.88 -17.29 54.83
N ARG A 124 13.13 -16.73 55.79
CA ARG A 124 11.89 -17.31 56.37
C ARG A 124 10.64 -16.43 56.18
N ALA A 125 9.52 -17.08 55.78
CA ALA A 125 8.14 -16.93 56.30
C ALA A 125 7.45 -15.52 56.30
N PRO A 126 6.15 -15.36 56.67
CA PRO A 126 5.08 -16.34 56.96
C PRO A 126 3.78 -16.13 56.14
N SER A 127 2.69 -16.81 56.54
CA SER A 127 1.37 -16.84 55.90
C SER A 127 0.23 -16.27 56.76
N LEU A 128 -0.85 -15.80 56.10
CA LEU A 128 -2.22 -15.44 56.54
C LEU A 128 -2.98 -14.95 55.27
N ALA A 129 -4.31 -15.00 55.07
CA ALA A 129 -5.44 -15.51 55.85
C ALA A 129 -6.62 -15.99 54.91
N LEU A 130 -7.88 -15.80 55.35
CA LEU A 130 -9.20 -16.06 54.71
C LEU A 130 -10.11 -14.82 54.95
N PRO A 131 -11.41 -14.68 54.54
CA PRO A 131 -12.42 -15.68 54.15
C PRO A 131 -13.28 -15.27 52.90
N SER A 132 -14.58 -15.62 52.82
CA SER A 132 -15.09 -16.83 52.12
C SER A 132 -16.62 -16.83 51.91
N CYS A 133 -17.14 -17.21 50.73
CA CYS A 133 -18.55 -17.56 50.47
C CYS A 133 -18.63 -18.57 49.29
N GLY A 134 -19.54 -19.55 49.23
CA GLY A 134 -20.56 -19.94 50.22
C GLY A 134 -21.79 -20.60 49.59
N ALA A 135 -21.72 -21.90 49.24
CA ALA A 135 -22.89 -22.71 48.90
C ALA A 135 -22.62 -24.20 49.21
N ARG A 136 -23.55 -24.86 49.89
CA ARG A 136 -23.39 -26.23 50.43
C ARG A 136 -24.46 -27.14 49.81
N GLY A 137 -24.03 -28.22 49.15
CA GLY A 137 -24.92 -29.23 48.58
C GLY A 137 -24.26 -30.59 48.63
N THR A 138 -24.76 -31.48 49.49
CA THR A 138 -24.20 -32.81 49.76
C THR A 138 -24.62 -33.84 48.72
N MET A 139 -23.67 -34.64 48.20
CA MET A 139 -23.96 -36.00 47.72
C MET A 139 -22.82 -36.96 48.09
N ALA A 140 -23.19 -38.24 48.22
CA ALA A 140 -22.37 -39.27 48.86
C ALA A 140 -21.22 -39.78 47.98
N ALA A 141 -20.19 -40.32 48.62
CA ALA A 141 -19.02 -40.89 47.96
C ALA A 141 -19.34 -42.24 47.28
N GLY A 142 -19.40 -42.25 45.96
CA GLY A 142 -19.19 -43.44 45.13
C GLY A 142 -17.70 -43.58 44.73
N PRO A 143 -17.19 -44.78 44.46
CA PRO A 143 -15.76 -45.00 44.23
C PRO A 143 -15.27 -44.32 42.92
N PRO A 144 -14.12 -43.61 42.94
CA PRO A 144 -13.64 -42.80 41.81
C PRO A 144 -13.14 -43.60 40.60
N ALA A 145 -13.19 -44.94 40.64
CA ALA A 145 -12.65 -45.81 39.60
C ALA A 145 -13.46 -45.81 38.29
N LEU A 146 -14.79 -45.68 38.35
CA LEU A 146 -15.65 -45.79 37.15
C LEU A 146 -15.55 -44.57 36.22
N LEU A 147 -15.38 -43.37 36.79
CA LEU A 147 -15.28 -42.13 36.01
C LEU A 147 -13.97 -42.05 35.23
N LEU A 148 -12.89 -42.66 35.76
CA LEU A 148 -11.59 -42.73 35.10
C LEU A 148 -11.59 -43.70 33.90
N LEU A 149 -12.35 -44.81 33.98
CA LEU A 149 -12.52 -45.72 32.83
C LEU A 149 -13.38 -45.12 31.72
N LEU A 150 -14.41 -44.33 32.04
CA LEU A 150 -15.25 -43.66 31.02
C LEU A 150 -14.47 -42.64 30.17
N LEU A 151 -13.41 -42.04 30.72
CA LEU A 151 -12.50 -41.16 29.98
C LEU A 151 -11.53 -41.90 29.04
N LEU A 152 -11.32 -43.22 29.24
CA LEU A 152 -10.42 -44.04 28.43
C LEU A 152 -11.09 -44.67 27.19
N PHE A 153 -12.41 -44.55 27.04
CA PHE A 153 -13.17 -45.07 25.89
C PHE A 153 -13.70 -43.99 24.93
N LEU A 154 -13.35 -42.72 25.14
CA LEU A 154 -13.57 -41.66 24.15
C LEU A 154 -12.50 -41.76 23.06
N PRO A 155 -12.87 -41.92 21.76
CA PRO A 155 -11.89 -42.09 20.69
C PRO A 155 -11.02 -40.84 20.53
N PRO A 156 -9.70 -40.96 20.27
CA PRO A 156 -8.77 -39.82 20.20
C PRO A 156 -9.03 -38.78 19.09
N SER A 157 -10.04 -38.99 18.25
CA SER A 157 -10.31 -38.24 17.01
C SER A 157 -11.14 -36.95 17.18
N CYS A 158 -11.60 -36.61 18.39
CA CYS A 158 -12.52 -35.48 18.62
C CYS A 158 -11.95 -34.32 19.47
N LEU A 159 -10.63 -34.20 19.60
CA LEU A 159 -9.95 -33.05 20.23
C LEU A 159 -9.13 -32.21 19.24
N ALA A 160 -9.63 -32.06 18.01
CA ALA A 160 -9.28 -30.92 17.18
C ALA A 160 -9.94 -29.66 17.74
N LEU A 161 -9.29 -29.03 18.73
CA LEU A 161 -9.53 -27.62 19.01
C LEU A 161 -9.26 -26.87 17.71
N ALA A 162 -10.33 -26.39 17.07
CA ALA A 162 -10.20 -25.48 15.94
C ALA A 162 -9.58 -24.18 16.47
N THR A 163 -8.25 -24.09 16.43
CA THR A 163 -7.55 -22.81 16.56
C THR A 163 -8.17 -21.90 15.50
N PRO A 164 -8.67 -20.70 15.86
CA PRO A 164 -9.23 -19.79 14.88
C PRO A 164 -8.16 -19.57 13.82
N ALA A 165 -8.45 -20.00 12.58
CA ALA A 165 -7.49 -19.90 11.50
C ALA A 165 -7.08 -18.44 11.36
N ALA A 166 -5.77 -18.17 11.36
CA ALA A 166 -5.27 -16.82 11.18
C ALA A 166 -5.84 -16.28 9.86
N ALA A 167 -6.55 -15.16 9.93
CA ALA A 167 -7.21 -14.60 8.77
C ALA A 167 -6.16 -14.24 7.71
N THR A 168 -6.30 -14.79 6.51
CA THR A 168 -5.35 -14.53 5.42
C THR A 168 -5.58 -13.12 4.85
N PRO A 169 -4.54 -12.26 4.78
CA PRO A 169 -4.68 -10.93 4.21
C PRO A 169 -4.93 -10.98 2.70
N ALA A 170 -5.99 -10.31 2.24
CA ALA A 170 -6.22 -10.10 0.82
C ALA A 170 -5.36 -8.97 0.26
N CYS A 171 -4.95 -8.02 1.11
CA CYS A 171 -4.14 -6.89 0.76
C CYS A 171 -2.95 -6.76 1.73
N LYS A 172 -1.73 -6.76 1.22
CA LYS A 172 -0.52 -6.45 1.99
C LYS A 172 0.14 -5.18 1.47
N ILE A 173 0.65 -4.34 2.36
CA ILE A 173 1.49 -3.20 1.99
C ILE A 173 2.83 -3.30 2.72
N ARG A 174 3.91 -3.27 1.95
CA ARG A 174 5.30 -3.15 2.43
C ARG A 174 5.80 -1.74 2.19
N ILE A 175 6.28 -1.07 3.22
CA ILE A 175 7.06 0.18 3.12
C ILE A 175 8.54 -0.20 3.33
N THR A 176 9.39 0.14 2.36
CA THR A 176 10.82 -0.21 2.39
C THR A 176 11.66 0.91 3.02
N ALA A 177 12.92 0.64 3.32
CA ALA A 177 13.88 1.67 3.75
C ALA A 177 13.97 2.86 2.75
N LYS A 178 13.76 2.62 1.44
CA LYS A 178 13.70 3.70 0.44
C LYS A 178 12.47 4.59 0.63
N GLY A 179 11.33 4.03 1.03
CA GLY A 179 10.14 4.78 1.40
C GLY A 179 10.30 5.50 2.74
N LEU A 180 11.01 4.88 3.68
CA LEU A 180 11.32 5.49 4.97
C LEU A 180 12.22 6.73 4.84
N GLU A 181 13.13 6.76 3.85
CA GLU A 181 13.95 7.94 3.55
C GLU A 181 13.10 9.17 3.15
N LEU A 182 11.97 8.96 2.45
CA LEU A 182 11.03 10.04 2.15
C LEU A 182 10.33 10.53 3.43
N VAL A 183 9.86 9.59 4.27
CA VAL A 183 9.24 9.90 5.58
C VAL A 183 10.23 10.62 6.49
N LYS A 184 11.54 10.33 6.41
CA LYS A 184 12.60 11.03 7.16
C LYS A 184 12.70 12.50 6.79
N GLN A 185 12.56 12.86 5.51
CA GLN A 185 12.68 14.23 5.04
C GLN A 185 11.48 15.09 5.50
N GLU A 186 10.26 14.59 5.34
CA GLU A 186 9.05 15.29 5.84
C GLU A 186 8.96 15.26 7.37
N GLY A 187 9.34 14.15 8.00
CA GLY A 187 9.40 13.99 9.45
C GLY A 187 10.40 14.93 10.12
N LEU A 188 11.57 15.17 9.51
CA LEU A 188 12.52 16.18 10.00
C LEU A 188 11.89 17.57 10.00
N ARG A 189 11.30 18.00 8.87
CA ARG A 189 10.65 19.32 8.74
C ARG A 189 9.55 19.53 9.78
N PHE A 190 8.76 18.49 10.02
CA PHE A 190 7.73 18.49 11.06
C PHE A 190 8.34 18.63 12.47
N VAL A 191 9.39 17.85 12.79
CA VAL A 191 10.11 17.96 14.07
C VAL A 191 10.75 19.34 14.27
N GLU A 192 11.34 19.93 13.23
CA GLU A 192 11.90 21.28 13.29
C GLU A 192 10.81 22.30 13.64
N GLN A 193 9.64 22.24 13.00
CA GLN A 193 8.51 23.15 13.26
C GLN A 193 7.92 23.00 14.67
N GLU A 194 7.78 21.77 15.17
CA GLU A 194 7.32 21.50 16.54
C GLU A 194 8.36 21.99 17.58
N LEU A 195 9.66 21.88 17.28
CA LEU A 195 10.74 22.35 18.16
C LEU A 195 10.98 23.87 18.08
N GLU A 196 10.66 24.54 16.97
CA GLU A 196 10.69 26.01 16.88
C GLU A 196 9.65 26.66 17.80
N ASN A 197 8.48 26.02 17.94
CA ASN A 197 7.32 26.59 18.63
C ASN A 197 7.18 26.15 20.11
N ILE A 198 8.25 25.60 20.71
CA ILE A 198 8.23 25.18 22.12
C ILE A 198 8.11 26.37 23.08
N THR A 199 7.21 26.25 24.06
CA THR A 199 7.06 27.20 25.16
C THR A 199 8.02 26.85 26.30
N ILE A 200 9.07 27.64 26.46
CA ILE A 200 10.02 27.50 27.59
C ILE A 200 9.60 28.49 28.68
N ALA A 201 9.44 28.00 29.92
CA ALA A 201 8.98 28.81 31.05
C ALA A 201 9.99 29.91 31.43
N ASP A 202 9.46 31.07 31.84
CA ASP A 202 10.25 32.21 32.31
C ASP A 202 10.89 31.91 33.69
N LEU A 203 12.20 32.12 33.80
CA LEU A 203 12.98 31.85 35.01
C LEU A 203 13.17 33.12 35.84
N HIS A 204 12.64 33.13 37.06
CA HIS A 204 12.78 34.25 37.99
C HIS A 204 13.17 33.75 39.39
N GLY A 205 13.84 34.60 40.17
CA GLY A 205 14.25 34.24 41.53
C GLY A 205 15.05 35.31 42.25
N LYS A 206 15.27 35.08 43.55
CA LYS A 206 16.07 35.92 44.44
C LYS A 206 16.90 35.05 45.38
N GLU A 207 18.21 35.29 45.40
CA GLU A 207 19.14 34.65 46.33
C GLU A 207 20.00 35.74 47.00
N GLY A 208 19.70 36.05 48.26
CA GLY A 208 20.35 37.12 49.01
C GLY A 208 20.18 38.50 48.34
N ARG A 209 21.27 39.03 47.77
CA ARG A 209 21.33 40.31 47.02
C ARG A 209 21.29 40.13 45.50
N PHE A 210 21.20 38.90 45.01
CA PHE A 210 21.05 38.57 43.61
C PHE A 210 19.56 38.40 43.31
N HIS A 211 19.04 39.15 42.34
CA HIS A 211 17.71 38.95 41.77
C HIS A 211 17.87 38.74 40.26
N TYR A 212 17.12 37.80 39.70
CA TYR A 212 17.09 37.58 38.26
C TYR A 212 15.66 37.39 37.77
N ASN A 213 15.41 37.86 36.55
CA ASN A 213 14.23 37.58 35.76
C ASN A 213 14.66 37.36 34.31
N ILE A 214 14.36 36.19 33.78
CA ILE A 214 14.69 35.73 32.44
C ILE A 214 13.38 35.41 31.75
N SER A 215 13.03 36.22 30.76
CA SER A 215 11.70 36.22 30.15
C SER A 215 11.73 36.17 28.63
N ASN A 216 10.60 35.76 28.03
CA ASN A 216 10.40 35.73 26.58
C ASN A 216 11.47 34.86 25.89
N VAL A 217 11.63 33.63 26.40
CA VAL A 217 12.55 32.63 25.85
C VAL A 217 11.97 32.07 24.56
N LYS A 218 12.71 32.22 23.45
CA LYS A 218 12.29 31.76 22.12
C LYS A 218 13.42 31.04 21.40
N VAL A 219 13.08 29.98 20.67
CA VAL A 219 13.99 29.38 19.69
C VAL A 219 14.11 30.35 18.50
N THR A 220 15.34 30.54 18.00
CA THR A 220 15.61 31.41 16.84
C THR A 220 16.15 30.67 15.64
N SER A 221 16.71 29.47 15.84
CA SER A 221 17.11 28.57 14.77
C SER A 221 17.41 27.18 15.33
N LEU A 222 17.04 26.13 14.60
CA LEU A 222 17.53 24.77 14.81
C LEU A 222 18.48 24.36 13.68
N GLN A 223 19.41 23.47 13.98
CA GLN A 223 20.23 22.77 13.00
C GLN A 223 20.33 21.29 13.42
N LEU A 224 19.42 20.47 12.94
CA LEU A 224 19.33 19.04 13.28
C LEU A 224 20.12 18.21 12.25
N ALA A 225 21.43 18.45 12.21
CA ALA A 225 22.31 17.88 11.18
C ALA A 225 22.43 16.35 11.26
N ARG A 226 22.11 15.68 10.14
CA ARG A 226 22.09 14.20 9.98
C ARG A 226 21.05 13.52 10.89
N PRO A 227 19.75 13.62 10.54
CA PRO A 227 18.76 12.74 11.11
C PRO A 227 18.90 11.32 10.55
N ASP A 228 18.74 10.34 11.42
CA ASP A 228 18.61 8.94 11.09
C ASP A 228 17.18 8.48 11.43
N LEU A 229 16.50 7.82 10.50
CA LEU A 229 15.19 7.21 10.72
C LEU A 229 15.27 5.77 10.21
N TYR A 230 15.03 4.81 11.09
CA TYR A 230 15.22 3.40 10.78
C TYR A 230 14.16 2.52 11.46
N PHE A 231 13.89 1.37 10.85
CA PHE A 231 13.05 0.34 11.43
C PHE A 231 13.80 -0.39 12.53
N GLN A 232 13.17 -0.52 13.69
CA GLN A 232 13.72 -1.22 14.84
C GLN A 232 12.81 -2.42 15.17
N PRO A 233 13.38 -3.61 15.47
CA PRO A 233 12.60 -4.77 15.91
C PRO A 233 11.66 -4.45 17.08
N GLU A 234 10.66 -5.31 17.27
CA GLU A 234 9.57 -5.08 18.25
C GLU A 234 8.65 -3.90 17.87
N ARG A 235 8.42 -3.67 16.57
CA ARG A 235 7.42 -2.73 16.02
C ARG A 235 7.73 -1.24 16.21
N HIS A 236 9.00 -0.92 16.47
CA HIS A 236 9.45 0.44 16.71
C HIS A 236 9.91 1.11 15.41
N LEU A 237 9.48 2.35 15.19
CA LEU A 237 10.13 3.26 14.26
C LEU A 237 11.01 4.23 15.07
N ALA A 238 12.32 4.20 14.84
CA ALA A 238 13.30 4.94 15.64
C ALA A 238 13.86 6.13 14.85
N PHE A 239 13.65 7.33 15.40
CA PHE A 239 14.19 8.59 14.93
C PHE A 239 15.31 9.06 15.85
N ASN A 240 16.48 9.32 15.28
CA ASN A 240 17.66 9.75 16.01
C ASN A 240 18.27 11.01 15.38
N ILE A 241 18.68 11.96 16.22
CA ILE A 241 19.44 13.15 15.82
C ILE A 241 20.74 13.17 16.60
N ASN A 242 21.86 13.20 15.88
CA ASN A 242 23.21 13.15 16.45
C ASN A 242 23.95 14.47 16.23
N ASN A 243 24.26 15.18 17.32
CA ASN A 243 25.02 16.43 17.31
C ASN A 243 24.31 17.60 16.58
N GLY A 244 23.04 17.83 16.93
CA GLY A 244 22.32 19.03 16.53
C GLY A 244 22.73 20.27 17.33
N SER A 245 22.25 21.44 16.90
CA SER A 245 22.29 22.68 17.68
C SER A 245 20.94 23.40 17.70
N ILE A 246 20.67 24.11 18.80
CA ILE A 246 19.44 24.90 19.01
C ILE A 246 19.85 26.27 19.56
N SER A 247 19.60 27.32 18.79
CA SER A 247 19.82 28.70 19.26
C SER A 247 18.55 29.24 19.91
N LEU A 248 18.72 29.79 21.12
CA LEU A 248 17.69 30.50 21.87
C LEU A 248 18.04 31.98 21.97
N ARG A 249 17.00 32.82 22.03
CA ARG A 249 17.07 34.22 22.43
C ARG A 249 16.11 34.46 23.59
N PHE A 250 16.57 35.17 24.61
CA PHE A 250 15.73 35.55 25.74
C PHE A 250 16.14 36.92 26.30
N ARG A 251 15.23 37.56 27.04
CA ARG A 251 15.49 38.79 27.77
C ARG A 251 16.01 38.45 29.16
N ARG A 252 17.14 39.01 29.56
CA ARG A 252 17.68 38.94 30.92
C ARG A 252 17.49 40.27 31.63
N GLN A 253 17.13 40.21 32.91
CA GLN A 253 17.10 41.32 33.86
C GLN A 253 17.77 40.82 35.14
N ILE A 254 18.90 41.41 35.51
CA ILE A 254 19.75 40.96 36.60
C ILE A 254 20.06 42.14 37.51
N LEU A 255 19.86 41.96 38.81
CA LEU A 255 20.19 42.92 39.86
C LEU A 255 21.11 42.25 40.87
N TYR A 256 22.31 42.79 41.07
CA TYR A 256 23.26 42.32 42.08
C TYR A 256 23.77 43.49 42.93
N TRP A 257 23.24 43.59 44.16
CA TRP A 257 23.55 44.63 45.16
C TRP A 257 23.26 46.07 44.70
N PHE A 258 24.06 46.63 43.78
CA PHE A 258 23.83 47.93 43.13
C PHE A 258 23.93 47.86 41.59
N PHE A 259 24.43 46.75 41.04
CA PHE A 259 24.61 46.56 39.61
C PHE A 259 23.28 46.09 39.00
N TYR A 260 22.80 46.80 37.98
CA TYR A 260 21.59 46.45 37.25
C TYR A 260 21.88 46.31 35.75
N ASP A 261 21.45 45.20 35.18
CA ASP A 261 21.77 44.78 33.82
C ASP A 261 20.52 44.22 33.14
N ILE A 262 20.12 44.85 32.04
CA ILE A 262 19.05 44.39 31.15
C ILE A 262 19.63 44.18 29.75
N GLY A 263 19.28 43.08 29.11
CA GLY A 263 19.50 42.93 27.67
C GLY A 263 18.73 41.76 27.07
N SER A 264 18.83 41.58 25.75
CA SER A 264 18.58 40.27 25.13
C SER A 264 19.91 39.59 24.86
N ILE A 265 20.02 38.30 25.18
CA ILE A 265 21.20 37.49 24.86
C ILE A 265 20.80 36.34 23.94
N ASN A 266 21.71 36.00 23.04
CA ASN A 266 21.61 34.81 22.19
C ASN A 266 22.50 33.72 22.80
N THR A 267 21.97 32.51 22.87
CA THR A 267 22.64 31.34 23.46
C THR A 267 22.46 30.14 22.55
N SER A 268 23.49 29.31 22.38
CA SER A 268 23.45 28.11 21.55
C SER A 268 23.58 26.86 22.42
N ALA A 269 22.61 25.96 22.36
CA ALA A 269 22.73 24.59 22.85
C ALA A 269 23.39 23.74 21.75
N GLU A 270 24.44 23.01 22.10
CA GLU A 270 25.26 22.24 21.16
C GLU A 270 25.47 20.80 21.63
N GLY A 271 25.71 19.91 20.66
CA GLY A 271 25.73 18.48 20.92
C GLY A 271 24.37 18.03 21.42
N VAL A 272 23.30 18.51 20.78
CA VAL A 272 21.93 18.07 21.05
C VAL A 272 21.77 16.68 20.46
N HIS A 273 21.35 15.73 21.30
CA HIS A 273 21.07 14.35 20.95
C HIS A 273 19.63 14.03 21.30
N ILE A 274 18.84 13.58 20.31
CA ILE A 274 17.42 13.27 20.47
C ILE A 274 17.21 11.86 19.92
N HIS A 275 16.80 10.93 20.78
CA HIS A 275 16.38 9.59 20.39
C HIS A 275 14.90 9.41 20.74
N THR A 276 14.06 9.23 19.73
CA THR A 276 12.61 9.01 19.87
C THR A 276 12.24 7.72 19.15
N ALA A 277 11.59 6.79 19.84
CA ALA A 277 11.06 5.57 19.22
C ALA A 277 9.54 5.50 19.37
N VAL A 278 8.88 5.27 18.25
CA VAL A 278 7.43 5.27 18.07
C VAL A 278 6.96 3.83 17.89
N GLU A 279 6.04 3.36 18.72
CA GLU A 279 5.50 1.99 18.66
C GLU A 279 4.21 1.97 17.83
N LEU A 280 4.16 1.16 16.79
CA LEU A 280 2.99 1.01 15.91
C LEU A 280 2.21 -0.26 16.22
N SER A 281 0.89 -0.15 16.25
CA SER A 281 -0.03 -1.25 16.62
C SER A 281 -1.38 -1.12 15.91
N LYS A 282 -2.16 -2.20 15.96
CA LYS A 282 -3.56 -2.23 15.54
C LYS A 282 -4.48 -1.82 16.68
N ALA A 283 -5.23 -0.74 16.48
CA ALA A 283 -6.29 -0.31 17.38
C ALA A 283 -7.57 -1.15 17.23
N ARG A 284 -8.52 -0.98 18.18
CA ARG A 284 -9.88 -1.52 18.04
C ARG A 284 -10.52 -1.02 16.74
N GLY A 285 -11.24 -1.89 16.04
CA GLY A 285 -11.83 -1.58 14.73
C GLY A 285 -10.83 -1.58 13.57
N GLY A 286 -9.62 -2.13 13.72
CA GLY A 286 -8.70 -2.37 12.60
C GLY A 286 -7.90 -1.15 12.12
N ARG A 287 -7.91 -0.04 12.86
CA ARG A 287 -7.13 1.17 12.54
C ARG A 287 -5.65 1.00 12.87
N LEU A 288 -4.78 1.56 12.05
CA LEU A 288 -3.35 1.74 12.38
C LEU A 288 -3.20 2.86 13.41
N ARG A 289 -2.39 2.65 14.45
CA ARG A 289 -2.21 3.63 15.52
C ARG A 289 -0.81 3.57 16.13
N ILE A 290 -0.31 4.72 16.56
CA ILE A 290 0.82 4.84 17.49
C ILE A 290 0.31 4.55 18.92
N SER A 291 0.72 3.42 19.50
CA SER A 291 0.37 3.02 20.88
C SER A 291 1.18 3.79 21.91
N ASN A 292 2.47 4.01 21.64
CA ASN A 292 3.44 4.52 22.60
C ASN A 292 4.55 5.33 21.91
N VAL A 293 5.12 6.28 22.64
CA VAL A 293 6.27 7.08 22.17
C VAL A 293 7.28 7.21 23.32
N THR A 294 8.43 6.60 23.14
CA THR A 294 9.58 6.79 24.03
C THR A 294 10.47 7.91 23.51
N CYS A 295 10.97 8.77 24.39
CA CYS A 295 11.86 9.87 24.04
C CYS A 295 12.94 10.05 25.10
N LYS A 296 14.19 10.20 24.64
CA LYS A 296 15.37 10.58 25.42
C LYS A 296 16.08 11.72 24.70
N ALA A 297 16.07 12.90 25.30
CA ALA A 297 16.81 14.07 24.82
C ALA A 297 17.96 14.39 25.78
N SER A 298 19.09 14.83 25.23
CA SER A 298 20.21 15.38 25.99
C SER A 298 20.90 16.50 25.21
N ILE A 299 21.52 17.43 25.94
CA ILE A 299 22.30 18.54 25.39
C ILE A 299 23.70 18.43 26.00
N ALA A 300 24.74 18.33 25.18
CA ALA A 300 26.12 18.19 25.66
C ALA A 300 26.62 19.47 26.36
N ARG A 301 26.44 20.64 25.74
CA ARG A 301 26.85 21.94 26.29
C ARG A 301 25.92 23.07 25.84
N MET A 302 25.98 24.19 26.56
CA MET A 302 25.27 25.41 26.18
C MET A 302 26.23 26.59 26.29
N GLN A 303 26.33 27.37 25.22
CA GLN A 303 27.17 28.57 25.11
C GLN A 303 26.30 29.82 25.15
N ALA A 304 26.80 30.91 25.71
CA ALA A 304 26.10 32.18 25.79
C ALA A 304 26.98 33.33 25.27
N GLY A 305 26.46 34.08 24.28
CA GLY A 305 27.16 35.20 23.67
C GLY A 305 27.09 36.46 24.52
N PHE A 306 27.95 36.57 25.53
CA PHE A 306 28.09 37.81 26.33
C PHE A 306 29.00 38.81 25.62
N SER A 307 28.43 39.94 25.17
CA SER A 307 29.17 41.12 24.74
C SER A 307 29.31 42.12 25.90
N GLY A 308 30.52 42.33 26.40
CA GLY A 308 30.76 43.28 27.51
C GLY A 308 32.19 43.22 28.08
N THR A 309 32.53 44.22 28.90
CA THR A 309 33.89 44.42 29.44
C THR A 309 34.16 43.75 30.79
N LEU A 310 33.13 43.34 31.54
CA LEU A 310 33.24 42.82 32.91
C LEU A 310 33.34 41.28 32.99
N ARG A 311 34.41 40.72 32.40
CA ARG A 311 34.58 39.25 32.19
C ARG A 311 34.18 38.36 33.38
N LYS A 312 34.71 38.61 34.59
CA LYS A 312 34.47 37.75 35.77
C LYS A 312 33.00 37.70 36.25
N VAL A 313 32.24 38.80 36.08
CA VAL A 313 30.82 38.81 36.46
C VAL A 313 30.01 38.03 35.43
N TYR A 314 30.33 38.19 34.14
CA TYR A 314 29.68 37.44 33.07
C TYR A 314 30.05 35.95 33.05
N GLU A 315 31.22 35.54 33.58
CA GLU A 315 31.55 34.11 33.78
C GLU A 315 30.59 33.42 34.76
N PHE A 316 30.35 34.01 35.95
CA PHE A 316 29.41 33.45 36.93
C PHE A 316 27.96 33.46 36.41
N LEU A 317 27.50 34.60 35.89
CA LEU A 317 26.16 34.73 35.32
C LEU A 317 25.99 33.79 34.12
N GLY A 318 27.01 33.63 33.29
CA GLY A 318 27.01 32.68 32.19
C GLY A 318 26.82 31.24 32.64
N ALA A 319 27.56 30.79 33.66
CA ALA A 319 27.41 29.44 34.21
C ALA A 319 26.01 29.19 34.78
N PHE A 320 25.45 30.13 35.56
CA PHE A 320 24.10 30.02 36.10
C PHE A 320 23.03 29.95 34.99
N MET A 321 23.06 30.91 34.06
CA MET A 321 22.05 31.06 33.00
C MET A 321 22.09 29.90 32.01
N THR A 322 23.28 29.46 31.59
CA THR A 322 23.43 28.31 30.67
C THR A 322 23.04 26.99 31.32
N THR A 323 23.30 26.81 32.62
CA THR A 323 22.87 25.60 33.34
C THR A 323 21.34 25.54 33.48
N GLY A 324 20.72 26.65 33.91
CA GLY A 324 19.26 26.74 34.06
C GLY A 324 18.52 26.55 32.73
N MET A 325 18.95 27.23 31.67
CA MET A 325 18.32 27.10 30.35
C MET A 325 18.59 25.73 29.69
N ARG A 326 19.78 25.14 29.88
CA ARG A 326 20.04 23.76 29.46
C ARG A 326 19.10 22.77 30.16
N PHE A 327 18.82 22.97 31.44
CA PHE A 327 17.87 22.12 32.18
C PHE A 327 16.44 22.25 31.63
N LEU A 328 15.92 23.48 31.50
CA LEU A 328 14.57 23.71 30.96
C LEU A 328 14.41 23.21 29.52
N LEU A 329 15.38 23.48 28.65
CA LEU A 329 15.31 23.02 27.25
C LEU A 329 15.30 21.49 27.15
N ASN A 330 16.15 20.80 27.93
CA ASN A 330 16.10 19.32 28.02
C ASN A 330 14.74 18.82 28.50
N GLN A 331 14.11 19.51 29.47
CA GLN A 331 12.78 19.13 29.97
C GLN A 331 11.67 19.34 28.94
N GLN A 332 11.76 20.34 28.04
CA GLN A 332 10.69 20.67 27.09
C GLN A 332 10.74 19.91 25.76
N ILE A 333 11.92 19.46 25.31
CA ILE A 333 12.07 18.72 24.04
C ILE A 333 11.19 17.46 24.01
N CYS A 334 11.28 16.59 25.02
CA CYS A 334 10.55 15.32 24.99
C CYS A 334 9.03 15.43 25.15
N PRO A 335 8.46 16.31 26.00
CA PRO A 335 7.02 16.59 26.01
C PRO A 335 6.48 17.05 24.65
N ALA A 336 7.17 17.96 23.97
CA ALA A 336 6.79 18.40 22.62
C ALA A 336 6.76 17.23 21.63
N LEU A 337 7.84 16.44 21.55
CA LEU A 337 7.91 15.29 20.64
C LEU A 337 6.91 14.17 20.98
N ARG A 338 6.58 13.96 22.27
CA ARG A 338 5.52 13.02 22.66
C ARG A 338 4.14 13.52 22.26
N HIS A 339 3.85 14.81 22.37
CA HIS A 339 2.59 15.40 21.88
C HIS A 339 2.48 15.24 20.36
N ALA A 340 3.55 15.60 19.64
CA ALA A 340 3.63 15.43 18.19
C ALA A 340 3.41 13.97 17.77
N GLY A 341 4.05 13.01 18.43
CA GLY A 341 3.88 11.58 18.12
C GLY A 341 2.53 10.97 18.51
N LEU A 342 2.02 11.24 19.71
CA LEU A 342 0.80 10.60 20.23
C LEU A 342 -0.50 11.28 19.78
N VAL A 343 -0.48 12.57 19.46
CA VAL A 343 -1.67 13.35 19.08
C VAL A 343 -1.63 13.71 17.61
N LEU A 344 -0.59 14.42 17.18
CA LEU A 344 -0.55 15.00 15.82
C LEU A 344 -0.36 13.91 14.74
N LEU A 345 0.62 13.02 14.89
CA LEU A 345 0.82 11.91 13.94
C LEU A 345 -0.36 10.91 13.95
N ASN A 346 -0.98 10.64 15.10
CA ASN A 346 -2.18 9.81 15.15
C ASN A 346 -3.35 10.45 14.38
N SER A 347 -3.53 11.78 14.43
CA SER A 347 -4.57 12.46 13.64
C SER A 347 -4.40 12.30 12.13
N LEU A 348 -3.15 12.10 11.66
CA LEU A 348 -2.87 11.73 10.28
C LEU A 348 -3.13 10.24 10.01
N LEU A 349 -2.73 9.34 10.91
CA LEU A 349 -2.99 7.90 10.76
C LEU A 349 -4.49 7.57 10.78
N ASP A 350 -5.31 8.35 11.47
CA ASP A 350 -6.77 8.23 11.47
C ASP A 350 -7.41 8.54 10.09
N THR A 351 -6.67 9.20 9.19
CA THR A 351 -7.11 9.44 7.79
C THR A 351 -6.97 8.22 6.89
N VAL A 352 -6.20 7.19 7.30
CA VAL A 352 -6.09 5.94 6.55
C VAL A 352 -7.46 5.28 6.48
N PRO A 353 -8.00 4.99 5.28
CA PRO A 353 -9.34 4.45 5.13
C PRO A 353 -9.40 3.02 5.68
N VAL A 354 -10.43 2.75 6.47
CA VAL A 354 -10.65 1.43 7.10
C VAL A 354 -11.93 0.79 6.57
N ARG A 355 -13.05 1.51 6.52
CA ARG A 355 -14.28 1.05 5.86
C ARG A 355 -14.92 2.22 5.13
N ASN A 356 -14.84 2.20 3.80
CA ASN A 356 -15.27 3.29 2.93
C ASN A 356 -16.24 2.75 1.87
N PRO A 357 -17.31 3.49 1.51
CA PRO A 357 -18.10 3.18 0.33
C PRO A 357 -17.25 3.39 -0.94
N VAL A 358 -17.36 2.49 -1.90
CA VAL A 358 -16.69 2.58 -3.21
C VAL A 358 -17.63 3.22 -4.23
N ASP A 359 -18.91 2.83 -4.19
CA ASP A 359 -20.00 3.48 -4.88
C ASP A 359 -21.31 3.33 -4.06
N GLU A 360 -22.47 3.58 -4.68
CA GLU A 360 -23.78 3.48 -4.06
C GLU A 360 -24.21 2.04 -3.70
N HIS A 361 -23.46 1.02 -4.13
CA HIS A 361 -23.83 -0.40 -4.01
C HIS A 361 -22.90 -1.17 -3.08
N ILE A 362 -21.59 -0.90 -3.12
CA ILE A 362 -20.58 -1.66 -2.38
C ILE A 362 -19.62 -0.79 -1.57
N GLY A 363 -19.17 -1.33 -0.44
CA GLY A 363 -18.07 -0.80 0.36
C GLY A 363 -16.85 -1.70 0.34
N ILE A 364 -15.72 -1.16 0.81
CA ILE A 364 -14.46 -1.88 1.01
C ILE A 364 -14.00 -1.80 2.46
N ASP A 365 -13.43 -2.89 2.97
CA ASP A 365 -12.92 -3.03 4.33
C ASP A 365 -11.40 -3.34 4.31
N TYR A 366 -10.63 -2.32 4.66
CA TYR A 366 -9.20 -2.29 4.90
C TYR A 366 -8.86 -2.32 6.41
N SER A 367 -9.65 -3.00 7.24
CA SER A 367 -9.25 -3.28 8.62
C SER A 367 -7.94 -4.07 8.66
N LEU A 368 -6.98 -3.63 9.51
CA LEU A 368 -5.79 -4.40 9.81
C LEU A 368 -6.15 -5.74 10.48
N LEU A 369 -5.47 -6.81 10.06
CA LEU A 369 -5.64 -8.16 10.61
C LEU A 369 -4.77 -8.40 11.84
N ASP A 370 -3.57 -7.84 11.87
CA ASP A 370 -2.57 -7.97 12.93
C ASP A 370 -1.85 -6.63 13.19
N ASP A 371 -0.90 -6.63 14.12
CA ASP A 371 -0.03 -5.47 14.36
C ASP A 371 1.09 -5.43 13.30
N PRO A 372 1.56 -4.23 12.89
CA PRO A 372 2.60 -4.09 11.87
C PRO A 372 3.84 -4.96 12.13
N ILE A 373 4.28 -5.68 11.10
CA ILE A 373 5.46 -6.56 11.17
C ILE A 373 6.69 -5.75 10.75
N MET A 374 7.69 -5.67 11.63
CA MET A 374 8.86 -4.83 11.42
C MET A 374 10.11 -5.68 11.19
N THR A 375 10.79 -5.44 10.07
CA THR A 375 12.12 -5.98 9.73
C THR A 375 13.12 -4.82 9.64
N PRO A 376 14.44 -5.05 9.66
CA PRO A 376 15.43 -3.97 9.55
C PRO A 376 15.29 -3.11 8.27
N ASP A 377 14.82 -3.72 7.17
CA ASP A 377 14.77 -3.09 5.85
C ASP A 377 13.36 -2.69 5.39
N ALA A 378 12.31 -3.18 6.08
CA ALA A 378 10.93 -2.95 5.70
C ALA A 378 9.89 -3.12 6.83
N MET A 379 8.78 -2.41 6.71
CA MET A 379 7.58 -2.56 7.53
C MET A 379 6.43 -3.14 6.68
N ASP A 380 5.80 -4.21 7.16
CA ASP A 380 4.67 -4.87 6.51
C ASP A 380 3.35 -4.62 7.28
N LEU A 381 2.30 -4.32 6.52
CA LEU A 381 0.93 -4.08 6.98
C LEU A 381 -0.01 -5.10 6.31
N HIS A 382 -0.76 -5.86 7.12
CA HIS A 382 -1.71 -6.85 6.65
C HIS A 382 -3.15 -6.32 6.77
N PHE A 383 -3.79 -6.05 5.63
CA PHE A 383 -5.15 -5.55 5.54
C PHE A 383 -6.11 -6.65 5.10
N MET A 384 -7.33 -6.63 5.62
CA MET A 384 -8.37 -7.59 5.24
C MET A 384 -8.72 -7.49 3.76
N GLY A 385 -8.85 -6.27 3.22
CA GLY A 385 -8.98 -6.02 1.78
C GLY A 385 -10.17 -6.71 1.12
N LYS A 386 -11.32 -6.77 1.81
CA LYS A 386 -12.55 -7.39 1.28
C LYS A 386 -13.57 -6.33 0.92
N PHE A 387 -14.39 -6.60 -0.09
CA PHE A 387 -15.56 -5.80 -0.41
C PHE A 387 -16.83 -6.40 0.22
N PHE A 388 -17.84 -5.57 0.43
CA PHE A 388 -19.14 -5.96 0.98
C PHE A 388 -20.27 -5.19 0.30
N SER A 389 -21.45 -5.80 0.19
CA SER A 389 -22.68 -5.13 -0.26
C SER A 389 -23.18 -4.18 0.82
N LEU A 390 -23.53 -2.94 0.45
CA LEU A 390 -24.15 -1.98 1.37
C LEU A 390 -25.59 -2.36 1.75
N GLN A 391 -26.22 -3.24 0.96
CA GLN A 391 -27.57 -3.77 1.25
C GLN A 391 -27.54 -5.02 2.15
N SER A 392 -26.42 -5.75 2.16
CA SER A 392 -26.31 -7.09 2.76
C SER A 392 -24.92 -7.36 3.36
N GLU A 393 -24.49 -6.53 4.32
CA GLU A 393 -23.15 -6.63 4.94
C GLU A 393 -22.80 -8.00 5.56
N ASN A 394 -23.81 -8.77 5.97
CA ASN A 394 -23.64 -10.06 6.64
C ASN A 394 -23.25 -11.20 5.68
N GLU A 395 -23.50 -11.06 4.37
CA GLU A 395 -23.15 -12.08 3.39
C GLU A 395 -21.74 -11.83 2.84
N THR A 396 -20.79 -12.63 3.31
CA THR A 396 -19.38 -12.50 2.92
C THR A 396 -18.83 -13.77 2.30
N LEU A 397 -18.11 -13.63 1.19
CA LEU A 397 -17.31 -14.71 0.60
C LEU A 397 -16.18 -15.11 1.58
N PRO A 398 -15.92 -16.40 1.84
CA PRO A 398 -14.76 -16.84 2.63
C PRO A 398 -13.46 -16.69 1.84
N ASN A 399 -12.38 -16.26 2.50
CA ASN A 399 -11.07 -16.16 1.84
C ASN A 399 -10.42 -17.54 1.68
N GLN A 400 -10.23 -17.96 0.43
CA GLN A 400 -9.54 -19.20 0.02
C GLN A 400 -8.36 -18.90 -0.92
N ALA A 401 -8.02 -17.63 -1.15
CA ALA A 401 -6.95 -17.26 -2.07
C ALA A 401 -5.56 -17.49 -1.46
N VAL A 402 -4.57 -17.62 -2.35
CA VAL A 402 -3.16 -17.69 -1.97
C VAL A 402 -2.76 -16.41 -1.23
N GLU A 403 -2.07 -16.56 -0.10
CA GLU A 403 -1.56 -15.42 0.66
C GLU A 403 -0.50 -14.66 -0.16
N PRO A 404 -0.66 -13.34 -0.38
CA PRO A 404 0.32 -12.57 -1.14
C PRO A 404 1.69 -12.53 -0.46
N LEU A 405 2.74 -12.62 -1.27
CA LEU A 405 4.12 -12.59 -0.81
C LEU A 405 4.87 -11.42 -1.45
N LEU A 406 5.42 -10.55 -0.60
CA LEU A 406 6.27 -9.43 -1.01
C LEU A 406 7.73 -9.83 -0.76
N LYS A 407 8.58 -9.71 -1.79
CA LYS A 407 10.03 -10.00 -1.72
C LYS A 407 10.89 -8.82 -2.12
N GLU A 408 10.33 -7.95 -2.94
CA GLU A 408 10.98 -6.84 -3.59
C GLU A 408 11.19 -5.67 -2.62
N THR A 409 12.32 -4.97 -2.78
CA THR A 409 12.72 -3.83 -1.94
C THR A 409 13.18 -2.61 -2.77
N GLU A 410 13.02 -2.67 -4.10
CA GLU A 410 13.61 -1.70 -5.03
C GLU A 410 12.86 -0.37 -5.13
N ARG A 411 11.58 -0.36 -4.78
CA ARG A 411 10.69 0.81 -4.74
C ARG A 411 10.39 1.23 -3.30
N MET A 412 9.84 2.43 -3.12
CA MET A 412 9.49 2.93 -1.78
C MET A 412 8.39 2.11 -1.09
N VAL A 413 7.42 1.63 -1.87
CA VAL A 413 6.26 0.88 -1.38
C VAL A 413 5.90 -0.24 -2.35
N TYR A 414 5.40 -1.35 -1.81
CA TYR A 414 4.79 -2.43 -2.58
C TYR A 414 3.43 -2.79 -1.99
N MET A 415 2.41 -2.82 -2.83
CA MET A 415 1.07 -3.30 -2.49
C MET A 415 0.82 -4.63 -3.18
N ALA A 416 0.46 -5.68 -2.45
CA ALA A 416 0.06 -6.96 -3.01
C ALA A 416 -1.43 -7.19 -2.77
N VAL A 417 -2.17 -7.62 -3.80
CA VAL A 417 -3.59 -7.99 -3.68
C VAL A 417 -3.87 -9.37 -4.28
N SER A 418 -4.56 -10.23 -3.52
CA SER A 418 -4.89 -11.60 -3.93
C SER A 418 -6.13 -11.66 -4.83
N GLU A 419 -6.38 -12.82 -5.43
CA GLU A 419 -7.64 -13.12 -6.14
C GLU A 419 -8.88 -12.80 -5.29
N TYR A 420 -8.84 -13.06 -3.98
CA TYR A 420 -9.97 -12.78 -3.07
C TYR A 420 -10.34 -11.29 -2.98
N PHE A 421 -9.38 -10.38 -3.17
CA PHE A 421 -9.65 -8.95 -3.27
C PHE A 421 -10.65 -8.66 -4.41
N PHE A 422 -10.46 -9.30 -5.57
CA PHE A 422 -11.33 -9.14 -6.74
C PHE A 422 -12.61 -9.98 -6.65
N ASP A 423 -12.50 -11.23 -6.20
CA ASP A 423 -13.64 -12.13 -6.00
C ASP A 423 -14.66 -11.54 -5.02
N SER A 424 -14.22 -10.91 -3.92
CA SER A 424 -15.13 -10.25 -2.98
C SER A 424 -15.82 -9.02 -3.59
N ALA A 425 -15.15 -8.25 -4.46
CA ALA A 425 -15.78 -7.15 -5.21
C ALA A 425 -16.84 -7.64 -6.19
N LEU A 426 -16.51 -8.68 -6.97
CA LEU A 426 -17.41 -9.29 -7.96
C LEU A 426 -18.63 -9.93 -7.28
N TYR A 427 -18.41 -10.60 -6.14
CA TYR A 427 -19.47 -11.15 -5.29
C TYR A 427 -20.37 -10.06 -4.70
N ALA A 428 -19.80 -8.95 -4.20
CA ALA A 428 -20.58 -7.84 -3.64
C ALA A 428 -21.47 -7.16 -4.70
N TYR A 429 -20.96 -6.92 -5.92
CA TYR A 429 -21.78 -6.40 -7.03
C TYR A 429 -22.84 -7.40 -7.51
N TYR A 430 -22.55 -8.70 -7.49
CA TYR A 430 -23.54 -9.74 -7.78
C TYR A 430 -24.68 -9.72 -6.76
N GLN A 431 -24.35 -9.66 -5.46
CA GLN A 431 -25.32 -9.59 -4.37
C GLN A 431 -26.15 -8.29 -4.37
N ALA A 432 -25.57 -7.18 -4.82
CA ALA A 432 -26.32 -5.93 -5.02
C ALA A 432 -27.26 -5.95 -6.25
N GLY A 433 -27.29 -7.04 -7.03
CA GLY A 433 -28.19 -7.22 -8.19
C GLY A 433 -27.84 -6.39 -9.43
N VAL A 434 -26.73 -5.62 -9.40
CA VAL A 434 -26.39 -4.65 -10.46
C VAL A 434 -25.68 -5.24 -11.68
N LEU A 435 -25.36 -6.54 -11.66
CA LEU A 435 -24.76 -7.25 -12.79
C LEU A 435 -25.80 -7.70 -13.83
N SER A 436 -26.62 -6.76 -14.29
CA SER A 436 -27.60 -6.95 -15.36
C SER A 436 -27.66 -5.74 -16.29
N MET A 437 -28.04 -5.96 -17.54
CA MET A 437 -28.29 -4.91 -18.52
C MET A 437 -29.40 -5.27 -19.50
N GLU A 438 -30.06 -4.24 -20.04
CA GLU A 438 -31.07 -4.38 -21.09
C GLU A 438 -30.68 -3.52 -22.32
N ILE A 439 -30.69 -4.13 -23.50
CA ILE A 439 -30.39 -3.51 -24.79
C ILE A 439 -31.65 -3.63 -25.65
N SER A 440 -32.21 -2.52 -26.13
CA SER A 440 -33.51 -2.52 -26.82
C SER A 440 -33.52 -1.63 -28.06
N GLY A 441 -34.32 -2.02 -29.04
CA GLY A 441 -34.54 -1.26 -30.27
C GLY A 441 -33.23 -0.95 -31.00
N GLU A 442 -33.04 0.32 -31.37
CA GLU A 442 -31.88 0.79 -32.15
C GLU A 442 -30.51 0.57 -31.48
N LYS A 443 -30.46 0.24 -30.19
CA LYS A 443 -29.21 -0.13 -29.49
C LYS A 443 -28.75 -1.56 -29.82
N VAL A 444 -29.60 -2.39 -30.44
CA VAL A 444 -29.22 -3.71 -30.95
C VAL A 444 -28.53 -3.53 -32.31
N PRO A 445 -27.31 -4.04 -32.53
CA PRO A 445 -26.62 -3.95 -33.82
C PRO A 445 -27.43 -4.61 -34.94
N LYS A 446 -27.50 -3.95 -36.10
CA LYS A 446 -28.34 -4.39 -37.23
C LYS A 446 -28.00 -5.79 -37.71
N ASP A 447 -26.72 -6.18 -37.73
CA ASP A 447 -26.29 -7.54 -38.10
C ASP A 447 -26.84 -8.60 -37.15
N LEU A 448 -26.86 -8.31 -35.85
CA LEU A 448 -27.43 -9.22 -34.84
C LEU A 448 -28.96 -9.19 -34.89
N GLU A 449 -29.59 -8.03 -35.09
CA GLU A 449 -31.04 -7.91 -35.25
C GLU A 449 -31.54 -8.75 -36.44
N VAL A 450 -30.86 -8.66 -37.59
CA VAL A 450 -31.15 -9.47 -38.79
C VAL A 450 -30.92 -10.95 -38.53
N LEU A 451 -29.80 -11.34 -37.91
CA LEU A 451 -29.50 -12.74 -37.58
C LEU A 451 -30.55 -13.35 -36.64
N LEU A 452 -30.91 -12.64 -35.56
CA LEU A 452 -31.91 -13.10 -34.61
C LEU A 452 -33.31 -13.15 -35.23
N ARG A 453 -33.71 -12.13 -36.03
CA ARG A 453 -34.99 -12.16 -36.75
C ARG A 453 -35.06 -13.33 -37.73
N ALA A 454 -34.00 -13.60 -38.49
CA ALA A 454 -33.96 -14.75 -39.40
C ALA A 454 -34.00 -16.09 -38.66
N THR A 455 -33.31 -16.20 -37.51
CA THR A 455 -33.26 -17.41 -36.68
C THR A 455 -34.62 -17.74 -36.05
N PHE A 456 -35.34 -16.74 -35.57
CA PHE A 456 -36.64 -16.91 -34.89
C PHE A 456 -37.86 -16.64 -35.77
N PHE A 457 -37.69 -16.39 -37.07
CA PHE A 457 -38.76 -16.00 -37.99
C PHE A 457 -39.98 -16.95 -37.94
N GLY A 458 -39.73 -18.26 -38.04
CA GLY A 458 -40.80 -19.28 -37.98
C GLY A 458 -41.58 -19.23 -36.67
N SER A 459 -40.89 -19.10 -35.53
CA SER A 459 -41.52 -18.99 -34.21
C SER A 459 -42.35 -17.71 -34.09
N ILE A 460 -41.82 -16.57 -34.55
CA ILE A 460 -42.51 -15.27 -34.48
C ILE A 460 -43.79 -15.30 -35.32
N VAL A 461 -43.71 -15.77 -36.57
CA VAL A 461 -44.86 -15.86 -37.49
C VAL A 461 -45.91 -16.86 -36.97
N MET A 462 -45.50 -18.00 -36.37
CA MET A 462 -46.43 -18.95 -35.76
C MET A 462 -47.14 -18.40 -34.52
N MET A 463 -46.48 -17.56 -33.73
CA MET A 463 -47.10 -16.97 -32.53
C MET A 463 -48.12 -15.89 -32.90
N ASN A 464 -47.71 -14.88 -33.66
CA ASN A 464 -48.62 -13.87 -34.21
C ASN A 464 -47.94 -13.10 -35.37
N PRO A 465 -48.46 -13.13 -36.61
CA PRO A 465 -47.88 -12.37 -37.72
C PRO A 465 -47.93 -10.84 -37.50
N SER A 466 -48.81 -10.32 -36.64
CA SER A 466 -48.92 -8.88 -36.38
C SER A 466 -47.78 -8.31 -35.52
N VAL A 467 -46.90 -9.14 -34.96
CA VAL A 467 -45.76 -8.69 -34.13
C VAL A 467 -44.40 -8.89 -34.82
N VAL A 468 -44.37 -9.34 -36.07
CA VAL A 468 -43.13 -9.59 -36.84
C VAL A 468 -42.18 -8.38 -36.87
N ASP A 469 -42.74 -7.17 -36.93
CA ASP A 469 -41.97 -5.93 -36.98
C ASP A 469 -41.63 -5.32 -35.62
N ALA A 470 -42.04 -5.94 -34.51
CA ALA A 470 -41.72 -5.42 -33.17
C ALA A 470 -40.20 -5.38 -32.90
N PRO A 471 -39.73 -4.39 -32.13
CA PRO A 471 -38.31 -4.28 -31.76
C PRO A 471 -37.87 -5.43 -30.87
N LEU A 472 -36.61 -5.84 -31.03
CA LEU A 472 -35.98 -6.79 -30.12
C LEU A 472 -35.53 -6.09 -28.82
N LYS A 473 -35.61 -6.83 -27.72
CA LYS A 473 -35.06 -6.48 -26.41
C LYS A 473 -34.22 -7.64 -25.90
N LEU A 474 -32.93 -7.40 -25.71
CA LEU A 474 -31.96 -8.33 -25.15
C LEU A 474 -31.76 -8.00 -23.67
N ARG A 475 -31.84 -9.00 -22.79
CA ARG A 475 -31.48 -8.86 -21.37
C ARG A 475 -30.32 -9.78 -21.07
N LEU A 476 -29.19 -9.22 -20.64
CA LEU A 476 -28.05 -9.98 -20.13
C LEU A 476 -28.05 -9.89 -18.61
N GLN A 477 -28.07 -11.04 -17.93
CA GLN A 477 -28.06 -11.10 -16.47
C GLN A 477 -27.04 -12.15 -15.99
N VAL A 478 -26.20 -11.77 -15.04
CA VAL A 478 -25.25 -12.70 -14.40
C VAL A 478 -26.01 -13.66 -13.48
N THR A 479 -25.77 -14.96 -13.65
CA THR A 479 -26.50 -16.03 -12.94
C THR A 479 -25.79 -16.52 -11.68
N GLY A 480 -24.50 -16.26 -11.54
CA GLY A 480 -23.71 -16.61 -10.36
C GLY A 480 -22.50 -15.67 -10.20
N PRO A 481 -21.93 -15.55 -8.99
CA PRO A 481 -20.88 -14.59 -8.71
C PRO A 481 -19.66 -14.82 -9.62
N PRO A 482 -19.19 -13.80 -10.36
CA PRO A 482 -18.02 -13.92 -11.22
C PRO A 482 -16.75 -14.24 -10.42
N ARG A 483 -15.78 -14.90 -11.07
CA ARG A 483 -14.51 -15.30 -10.44
C ARG A 483 -13.32 -14.70 -11.16
N CYS A 484 -12.37 -14.19 -10.40
CA CYS A 484 -11.10 -13.66 -10.84
C CYS A 484 -9.97 -14.69 -10.62
N LEU A 485 -9.15 -14.89 -11.65
CA LEU A 485 -7.99 -15.78 -11.62
C LEU A 485 -6.77 -15.01 -12.11
N ILE A 486 -5.71 -14.95 -11.30
CA ILE A 486 -4.48 -14.21 -11.58
C ILE A 486 -3.36 -15.21 -11.85
N LYS A 487 -2.81 -15.14 -13.07
CA LYS A 487 -1.64 -15.91 -13.51
C LYS A 487 -0.51 -14.96 -13.86
N ALA A 488 0.72 -15.47 -13.92
CA ALA A 488 1.88 -14.70 -14.40
C ALA A 488 1.66 -14.09 -15.81
N SER A 489 0.87 -14.73 -16.67
CA SER A 489 0.50 -14.23 -18.00
C SER A 489 -0.53 -13.09 -18.00
N GLY A 490 -1.22 -12.85 -16.88
CA GLY A 490 -2.32 -11.89 -16.78
C GLY A 490 -3.44 -12.35 -15.85
N MET A 491 -4.33 -11.41 -15.56
CA MET A 491 -5.60 -11.63 -14.85
C MET A 491 -6.70 -12.05 -15.83
N SER A 492 -7.62 -12.89 -15.38
CA SER A 492 -8.80 -13.32 -16.16
C SER A 492 -10.03 -13.38 -15.27
N VAL A 493 -11.17 -12.86 -15.75
CA VAL A 493 -12.46 -12.95 -15.05
C VAL A 493 -13.39 -13.90 -15.81
N SER A 494 -13.89 -14.93 -15.13
CA SER A 494 -14.94 -15.80 -15.64
C SER A 494 -16.31 -15.32 -15.14
N VAL A 495 -17.26 -15.20 -16.06
CA VAL A 495 -18.62 -14.72 -15.81
C VAL A 495 -19.57 -15.78 -16.32
N THR A 496 -20.57 -16.14 -15.52
CA THR A 496 -21.70 -16.97 -15.98
C THR A 496 -22.93 -16.07 -16.09
N SER A 497 -23.55 -16.03 -17.25
CA SER A 497 -24.70 -15.16 -17.51
C SER A 497 -25.70 -15.83 -18.43
N VAL A 498 -26.94 -15.37 -18.39
CA VAL A 498 -28.00 -15.73 -19.33
C VAL A 498 -28.30 -14.50 -20.18
N LEU A 499 -28.46 -14.74 -21.47
CA LEU A 499 -28.99 -13.80 -22.44
C LEU A 499 -30.43 -14.22 -22.78
N ASP A 500 -31.39 -13.46 -22.29
CA ASP A 500 -32.78 -13.58 -22.72
C ASP A 500 -33.03 -12.67 -23.93
N ILE A 501 -33.71 -13.23 -24.92
CA ILE A 501 -34.06 -12.56 -26.17
C ILE A 501 -35.57 -12.42 -26.20
N PHE A 502 -36.04 -11.18 -26.12
CA PHE A 502 -37.46 -10.83 -26.16
C PHE A 502 -37.81 -10.09 -27.45
N LEU A 503 -39.02 -10.33 -27.93
CA LEU A 503 -39.73 -9.43 -28.82
C LEU A 503 -40.58 -8.47 -27.96
N ALA A 504 -40.59 -7.18 -28.30
CA ALA A 504 -41.25 -6.15 -27.51
C ALA A 504 -42.31 -5.38 -28.35
N PRO A 505 -43.50 -5.96 -28.56
CA PRO A 505 -44.54 -5.29 -29.35
C PRO A 505 -45.14 -4.11 -28.58
N LEU A 506 -45.65 -3.12 -29.33
CA LEU A 506 -46.29 -1.96 -28.73
C LEU A 506 -47.58 -2.39 -28.00
N GLU A 507 -47.75 -1.90 -26.77
CA GLU A 507 -48.91 -2.19 -25.90
C GLU A 507 -49.16 -3.68 -25.56
N GLN A 508 -48.16 -4.56 -25.75
CA GLN A 508 -48.23 -5.99 -25.42
C GLN A 508 -47.11 -6.40 -24.46
N PRO A 509 -47.27 -7.49 -23.69
CA PRO A 509 -46.19 -8.03 -22.86
C PRO A 509 -45.00 -8.50 -23.71
N LEU A 510 -43.81 -8.50 -23.12
CA LEU A 510 -42.60 -9.03 -23.74
C LEU A 510 -42.77 -10.53 -24.05
N VAL A 511 -42.54 -10.92 -25.30
CA VAL A 511 -42.59 -12.32 -25.74
C VAL A 511 -41.16 -12.88 -25.76
N GLN A 512 -40.87 -13.84 -24.90
CA GLN A 512 -39.55 -14.47 -24.85
C GLN A 512 -39.36 -15.42 -26.04
N LEU A 513 -38.40 -15.10 -26.90
CA LEU A 513 -38.04 -15.91 -28.07
C LEU A 513 -37.03 -17.01 -27.71
N SER A 514 -36.11 -16.70 -26.80
CA SER A 514 -35.04 -17.62 -26.38
C SER A 514 -34.42 -17.18 -25.05
N SER A 515 -33.79 -18.14 -24.37
CA SER A 515 -32.94 -17.93 -23.21
C SER A 515 -31.67 -18.75 -23.42
N MET A 516 -30.50 -18.11 -23.41
CA MET A 516 -29.22 -18.75 -23.72
C MET A 516 -28.22 -18.55 -22.59
N THR A 517 -27.71 -19.64 -22.03
CA THR A 517 -26.61 -19.58 -21.05
C THR A 517 -25.29 -19.32 -21.77
N MET A 518 -24.68 -18.18 -21.45
CA MET A 518 -23.45 -17.64 -22.04
C MET A 518 -22.22 -18.32 -21.43
N LEU A 519 -22.09 -19.62 -21.68
CA LEU A 519 -20.90 -20.44 -21.36
C LEU A 519 -20.17 -20.93 -22.62
N ILE A 520 -20.82 -20.84 -23.78
CA ILE A 520 -20.38 -21.35 -25.07
C ILE A 520 -19.61 -20.24 -25.80
N PRO A 521 -18.53 -20.53 -26.56
CA PRO A 521 -17.87 -19.54 -27.41
C PRO A 521 -18.89 -18.85 -28.32
N LEU A 522 -19.07 -17.55 -28.10
CA LEU A 522 -20.08 -16.74 -28.75
C LEU A 522 -19.84 -16.69 -30.27
N GLN A 523 -20.90 -16.88 -31.05
CA GLN A 523 -20.85 -16.54 -32.48
C GLN A 523 -20.48 -15.05 -32.65
N GLY A 524 -19.69 -14.76 -33.68
CA GLY A 524 -19.04 -13.46 -33.90
C GLY A 524 -19.92 -12.23 -33.62
N PRO A 525 -21.15 -12.12 -34.18
CA PRO A 525 -22.00 -10.94 -33.98
C PRO A 525 -22.35 -10.67 -32.51
N LEU A 526 -22.60 -11.71 -31.71
CA LEU A 526 -22.95 -11.57 -30.31
C LEU A 526 -21.73 -11.21 -29.44
N LYS A 527 -20.56 -11.76 -29.77
CA LYS A 527 -19.28 -11.37 -29.17
C LYS A 527 -19.00 -9.88 -29.39
N THR A 528 -19.13 -9.42 -30.64
CA THR A 528 -18.93 -8.00 -31.01
C THR A 528 -19.93 -7.08 -30.32
N LEU A 529 -21.21 -7.47 -30.21
CA LEU A 529 -22.19 -6.71 -29.43
C LEU A 529 -21.74 -6.52 -27.98
N LEU A 530 -21.36 -7.60 -27.29
CA LEU A 530 -20.95 -7.53 -25.89
C LEU A 530 -19.69 -6.67 -25.72
N GLN A 531 -18.72 -6.77 -26.63
CA GLN A 531 -17.56 -5.90 -26.63
C GLN A 531 -17.94 -4.42 -26.82
N LEU A 532 -18.86 -4.09 -27.73
CA LEU A 532 -19.28 -2.71 -27.98
C LEU A 532 -20.19 -2.11 -26.90
N THR A 533 -20.93 -2.92 -26.14
CA THR A 533 -21.90 -2.43 -25.13
C THR A 533 -21.45 -2.62 -23.69
N VAL A 534 -20.87 -3.77 -23.35
CA VAL A 534 -20.42 -4.08 -21.97
C VAL A 534 -19.06 -3.43 -21.69
N MET A 535 -18.11 -3.50 -22.62
CA MET A 535 -16.75 -3.04 -22.36
C MET A 535 -16.63 -1.53 -22.08
N PRO A 536 -17.39 -0.62 -22.74
CA PRO A 536 -17.39 0.80 -22.36
C PRO A 536 -17.86 1.03 -20.91
N ILE A 537 -18.90 0.30 -20.46
CA ILE A 537 -19.45 0.40 -19.10
C ILE A 537 -18.43 -0.11 -18.07
N ILE A 538 -17.80 -1.26 -18.34
CA ILE A 538 -16.70 -1.79 -17.52
C ILE A 538 -15.55 -0.77 -17.46
N ASN A 539 -15.14 -0.22 -18.60
CA ASN A 539 -14.07 0.78 -18.67
C ASN A 539 -14.41 2.06 -17.90
N GLU A 540 -15.67 2.54 -17.94
CA GLU A 540 -16.09 3.72 -17.18
C GLU A 540 -16.05 3.46 -15.66
N ARG A 541 -16.64 2.33 -15.21
CA ARG A 541 -16.65 1.92 -13.80
C ARG A 541 -15.23 1.70 -13.27
N THR A 542 -14.37 1.01 -14.02
CA THR A 542 -12.99 0.68 -13.61
C THR A 542 -12.03 1.88 -13.69
N LYS A 543 -12.32 2.90 -14.51
CA LYS A 543 -11.61 4.18 -14.51
C LYS A 543 -11.79 4.98 -13.22
N LYS A 544 -12.93 4.87 -12.53
CA LYS A 544 -13.15 5.51 -11.22
C LYS A 544 -12.14 5.02 -10.18
N GLY A 545 -11.78 3.73 -10.26
CA GLY A 545 -10.76 3.13 -9.41
C GLY A 545 -11.29 2.73 -8.03
N VAL A 546 -10.36 2.35 -7.15
CA VAL A 546 -10.60 2.17 -5.72
C VAL A 546 -9.51 2.93 -4.95
N GLU A 547 -9.88 3.50 -3.81
CA GLU A 547 -8.97 4.17 -2.87
C GLU A 547 -7.95 3.16 -2.29
N ILE A 548 -6.70 3.58 -2.10
CA ILE A 548 -5.64 2.74 -1.51
C ILE A 548 -5.52 3.13 -0.04
N PRO A 549 -5.29 2.20 0.91
CA PRO A 549 -5.16 2.54 2.33
C PRO A 549 -3.83 3.24 2.65
N LEU A 550 -3.78 4.53 2.30
CA LEU A 550 -2.72 5.49 2.59
C LEU A 550 -3.30 6.68 3.38
N PRO A 551 -2.48 7.44 4.11
CA PRO A 551 -2.90 8.70 4.72
C PRO A 551 -3.26 9.76 3.67
N GLU A 552 -4.15 10.71 4.00
CA GLU A 552 -4.43 11.84 3.11
C GLU A 552 -3.13 12.62 2.81
N GLY A 553 -2.94 12.98 1.54
CA GLY A 553 -1.76 13.72 1.08
C GLY A 553 -0.58 12.83 0.70
N MET A 554 -0.73 11.49 0.73
CA MET A 554 0.25 10.54 0.19
C MET A 554 -0.33 9.78 -1.00
N ASP A 555 0.40 9.79 -2.12
CA ASP A 555 0.02 9.14 -3.37
C ASP A 555 1.12 8.20 -3.88
N PHE A 556 0.72 7.20 -4.68
CA PHE A 556 1.64 6.37 -5.46
C PHE A 556 2.02 7.06 -6.76
N VAL A 557 3.29 6.95 -7.16
CA VAL A 557 3.81 7.41 -8.45
C VAL A 557 4.75 6.38 -9.07
N ARG A 558 4.82 6.37 -10.41
CA ARG A 558 5.70 5.47 -11.19
C ARG A 558 5.42 3.99 -10.93
N GLU A 559 4.13 3.67 -10.84
CA GLU A 559 3.62 2.34 -10.51
C GLU A 559 4.03 1.30 -11.56
N VAL A 560 4.50 0.14 -11.09
CA VAL A 560 4.80 -1.04 -11.90
C VAL A 560 4.00 -2.20 -11.36
N VAL A 561 3.15 -2.79 -12.20
CA VAL A 561 2.34 -3.95 -11.83
C VAL A 561 2.96 -5.23 -12.37
N THR A 562 3.08 -6.23 -11.51
CA THR A 562 3.57 -7.58 -11.83
C THR A 562 2.55 -8.61 -11.36
N ASN A 563 2.19 -9.54 -12.24
CA ASN A 563 1.25 -10.61 -11.93
C ASN A 563 2.02 -11.84 -11.44
N HIS A 564 1.54 -12.46 -10.37
CA HIS A 564 2.04 -13.73 -9.84
C HIS A 564 0.95 -14.80 -9.99
N MET A 565 1.16 -15.99 -9.42
CA MET A 565 0.10 -17.00 -9.31
C MET A 565 -0.74 -16.69 -8.06
N GLY A 566 -2.02 -16.39 -8.21
CA GLY A 566 -2.96 -16.14 -7.11
C GLY A 566 -3.03 -14.71 -6.57
N TYR A 567 -2.12 -13.82 -6.99
CA TYR A 567 -2.05 -12.42 -6.57
C TYR A 567 -1.31 -11.56 -7.59
N LEU A 568 -1.48 -10.24 -7.51
CA LEU A 568 -0.66 -9.25 -8.21
C LEU A 568 0.05 -8.33 -7.20
N THR A 569 1.19 -7.77 -7.61
CA THR A 569 1.94 -6.78 -6.84
C THR A 569 2.10 -5.49 -7.62
N VAL A 570 1.96 -4.37 -6.95
CA VAL A 570 2.20 -3.01 -7.46
C VAL A 570 3.33 -2.40 -6.67
N GLY A 571 4.50 -2.30 -7.31
CA GLY A 571 5.64 -1.55 -6.77
C GLY A 571 5.55 -0.10 -7.22
N ALA A 572 5.60 0.85 -6.28
CA ALA A 572 5.48 2.27 -6.57
C ALA A 572 6.44 3.09 -5.70
N ASP A 573 6.71 4.31 -6.15
CA ASP A 573 7.35 5.31 -5.29
C ASP A 573 6.27 6.15 -4.60
N LEU A 574 6.58 6.70 -3.43
CA LEU A 574 5.66 7.54 -2.66
C LEU A 574 5.89 9.02 -3.01
N HIS A 575 4.81 9.79 -3.00
CA HIS A 575 4.85 11.24 -3.16
C HIS A 575 3.91 11.91 -2.16
N PHE A 576 4.38 12.96 -1.49
CA PHE A 576 3.55 13.81 -0.64
C PHE A 576 2.90 14.91 -1.51
N SER A 577 1.61 14.75 -1.83
CA SER A 577 0.83 15.77 -2.56
C SER A 577 0.44 16.96 -1.67
N LYS A 578 0.50 16.80 -0.34
CA LYS A 578 0.38 17.86 0.68
C LYS A 578 1.45 17.67 1.75
N GLY A 579 1.87 18.75 2.40
CA GLY A 579 2.82 18.68 3.50
C GLY A 579 2.21 18.04 4.75
N LEU A 580 3.00 17.29 5.52
CA LEU A 580 2.54 16.56 6.71
C LEU A 580 1.71 17.44 7.67
N ARG A 581 2.21 18.65 7.92
CA ARG A 581 1.57 19.64 8.79
C ARG A 581 0.25 20.19 8.24
N GLU A 582 0.12 20.38 6.93
CA GLU A 582 -1.11 20.88 6.29
C GLU A 582 -2.28 19.92 6.56
N VAL A 583 -2.03 18.62 6.42
CA VAL A 583 -3.01 17.57 6.68
C VAL A 583 -3.34 17.51 8.18
N ILE A 584 -2.34 17.55 9.06
CA ILE A 584 -2.54 17.56 10.53
C ILE A 584 -3.37 18.78 10.96
N GLU A 585 -3.07 19.99 10.49
CA GLU A 585 -3.82 21.21 10.83
C GLU A 585 -5.27 21.14 10.34
N LYS A 586 -5.52 20.62 9.12
CA LYS A 586 -6.86 20.37 8.59
C LYS A 586 -7.70 19.47 9.52
N TYR A 587 -7.16 18.31 9.92
CA TYR A 587 -7.90 17.37 10.77
C TYR A 587 -8.03 17.83 12.22
N ARG A 588 -7.06 18.60 12.73
CA ARG A 588 -7.14 19.24 14.05
C ARG A 588 -8.29 20.26 14.13
N LEU A 589 -8.48 21.06 13.08
CA LEU A 589 -9.61 21.99 12.99
C LEU A 589 -10.95 21.26 12.87
N ALA A 590 -11.01 20.17 12.09
CA ALA A 590 -12.22 19.37 11.91
C ALA A 590 -12.64 18.56 13.15
N SER A 591 -11.69 18.15 13.98
CA SER A 591 -11.93 17.31 15.17
C SER A 591 -12.26 18.09 16.45
N GLY A 592 -12.31 19.43 16.40
CA GLY A 592 -12.55 20.26 17.58
C GLY A 592 -11.41 20.24 18.61
N LEU A 593 -10.23 19.72 18.23
CA LEU A 593 -9.00 19.71 19.03
C LEU A 593 -8.37 21.12 19.04
N ALA A 594 -9.05 22.01 19.77
CA ALA A 594 -8.51 23.30 20.18
C ALA A 594 -7.12 23.11 20.81
N PRO A 595 -6.21 24.10 20.71
CA PRO A 595 -5.00 24.08 21.50
C PRO A 595 -5.34 24.01 22.98
N THR A 596 -5.20 22.82 23.56
CA THR A 596 -4.97 22.68 25.00
C THR A 596 -3.72 23.52 25.29
N PRO A 597 -3.83 24.61 26.06
CA PRO A 597 -2.62 25.26 26.54
C PRO A 597 -1.86 24.20 27.34
N VAL A 598 -0.60 23.98 26.99
CA VAL A 598 0.30 23.16 27.80
C VAL A 598 0.35 23.86 29.16
N THR A 599 -0.23 23.22 30.18
CA THR A 599 -0.44 23.85 31.49
C THR A 599 0.90 24.29 32.06
N ALA A 600 0.94 25.58 32.43
CA ALA A 600 2.14 26.34 32.80
C ALA A 600 2.84 25.84 34.08
#